data_AF-A0A4Q3VV38-F1
#
_entry.id   AF-A0A4Q3VV38-F1
#
_cell.length_a   1.000
_cell.length_b   1.000
_cell.length_c   1.000
_cell.angle_alpha   90.00
_cell.angle_beta   90.00
_cell.angle_gamma   90.00
#
_symmetry.space_group_name_H-M   'P 1'
#
loop_
_entity.id
_entity.type
_entity.pdbx_description
1 polymer ?
#
loop_
_entity_poly.entity_id
_entity_poly.type
_entity_poly.pdbx_seq_one_letter_code
_entity_poly.pdbx_strand_id
1 'polypeptide(L)'
;MLAGLRCDASTLGNRETHPLDAAFRLKLAGATHPILCANAFRPDGSPAFPATLEFERAGLRIGVVAAMVPMATERMKTRAAWSLRWTAPIPALVAVARELRPRVDVLIALTHIGLRQDEALAQACPELDFILGGHSHTVLPEPKEVEGVWIAQGGSHGRYAGVYAWDGRRLQGGLRSLGA
;
A
#
# COMPACT_ATOMS: atom_id res chain seq x y z
N MET A 1 18.83 -5.68 3.39
CA MET A 1 18.68 -4.55 2.45
C MET A 1 17.64 -3.55 2.94
N LEU A 2 16.35 -3.91 3.09
CA LEU A 2 15.30 -2.98 3.57
C LEU A 2 15.61 -2.32 4.91
N ALA A 3 16.18 -3.04 5.87
CA ALA A 3 16.59 -2.48 7.16
C ALA A 3 17.59 -1.32 7.05
N GLY A 4 18.41 -1.29 5.98
CA GLY A 4 19.35 -0.20 5.70
C GLY A 4 18.70 1.03 5.05
N LEU A 5 17.53 0.87 4.42
CA LEU A 5 16.81 1.96 3.74
C LEU A 5 15.96 2.82 4.68
N ARG A 6 15.77 2.38 5.94
CA ARG A 6 15.00 3.12 6.96
C ARG A 6 13.60 3.50 6.48
N CYS A 7 12.88 2.56 5.86
CA CYS A 7 11.50 2.76 5.45
C CYS A 7 10.60 3.04 6.66
N ASP A 8 9.65 3.97 6.52
CA ASP A 8 8.66 4.26 7.57
C ASP A 8 7.53 3.20 7.60
N ALA A 9 7.14 2.66 6.44
CA ALA A 9 6.14 1.61 6.32
C ALA A 9 6.31 0.81 5.01
N SER A 10 5.72 -0.39 4.97
CA SER A 10 5.52 -1.17 3.74
C SER A 10 4.14 -1.82 3.73
N THR A 11 3.68 -2.24 2.55
CA THR A 11 2.49 -3.10 2.40
C THR A 11 2.92 -4.49 1.93
N LEU A 12 2.04 -5.47 2.12
CA LEU A 12 2.24 -6.81 1.60
C LEU A 12 2.06 -6.85 0.08
N GLY A 13 2.90 -7.62 -0.59
CA GLY A 13 2.67 -8.05 -1.96
C GLY A 13 2.18 -9.49 -2.05
N ASN A 14 1.68 -9.86 -3.22
CA ASN A 14 1.20 -11.22 -3.48
C ASN A 14 2.29 -12.28 -3.35
N ARG A 15 3.56 -11.92 -3.52
CA ARG A 15 4.70 -12.86 -3.47
C ARG A 15 5.22 -13.10 -2.06
N GLU A 16 4.93 -12.19 -1.13
CA GLU A 16 5.24 -12.33 0.28
C GLU A 16 4.31 -13.36 0.93
N THR A 17 3.05 -13.42 0.50
CA THR A 17 2.06 -14.36 1.05
C THR A 17 2.39 -15.82 0.79
N HIS A 18 1.89 -16.69 1.66
CA HIS A 18 2.01 -18.14 1.55
C HIS A 18 0.83 -18.81 2.25
N PRO A 19 0.31 -19.96 1.77
CA PRO A 19 -0.77 -20.68 2.45
C PRO A 19 -0.39 -21.08 3.89
N LEU A 20 0.86 -21.52 4.10
CA LEU A 20 1.42 -21.82 5.41
C LEU A 20 1.86 -20.56 6.16
N ASP A 21 1.33 -20.37 7.37
CA ASP A 21 1.64 -19.23 8.25
C ASP A 21 3.14 -19.14 8.61
N ALA A 22 3.79 -20.27 8.91
CA ALA A 22 5.21 -20.28 9.28
C ALA A 22 6.10 -19.74 8.14
N ALA A 23 5.88 -20.20 6.90
CA ALA A 23 6.62 -19.72 5.73
C ALA A 23 6.33 -18.24 5.45
N PHE A 24 5.08 -17.80 5.66
CA PHE A 24 4.71 -16.40 5.56
C PHE A 24 5.46 -15.54 6.58
N ARG A 25 5.45 -15.92 7.86
CA ARG A 25 6.18 -15.19 8.92
C ARG A 25 7.68 -15.15 8.68
N LEU A 26 8.28 -16.23 8.18
CA LEU A 26 9.71 -16.26 7.83
C LEU A 26 10.06 -15.24 6.74
N LYS A 27 9.19 -15.03 5.75
CA LYS A 27 9.41 -14.01 4.70
C LYS A 27 9.33 -12.58 5.24
N LEU A 28 8.55 -12.36 6.29
CA LEU A 28 8.46 -11.06 6.96
C LEU A 28 9.56 -10.86 8.01
N ALA A 29 10.25 -11.93 8.40
CA ALA A 29 11.33 -11.88 9.38
C ALA A 29 12.46 -10.99 8.86
N GLY A 30 12.74 -9.91 9.60
CA GLY A 30 13.75 -8.91 9.23
C GLY A 30 13.19 -7.57 8.74
N ALA A 31 11.87 -7.43 8.58
CA ALA A 31 11.26 -6.10 8.48
C ALA A 31 11.43 -5.34 9.81
N THR A 32 12.06 -4.17 9.75
CA THR A 32 12.30 -3.30 10.93
C THR A 32 11.31 -2.14 11.04
N HIS A 33 10.31 -2.11 10.18
CA HIS A 33 9.27 -1.10 10.07
C HIS A 33 7.90 -1.79 10.03
N PRO A 34 6.81 -1.07 10.35
CA PRO A 34 5.48 -1.66 10.30
C PRO A 34 5.10 -2.08 8.87
N ILE A 35 4.60 -3.31 8.76
CA ILE A 35 3.91 -3.80 7.57
C ILE A 35 2.42 -3.56 7.78
N LEU A 36 1.81 -2.77 6.89
CA LEU A 36 0.42 -2.35 6.96
C LEU A 36 -0.44 -3.17 6.00
N CYS A 37 -1.65 -3.56 6.40
CA CYS A 37 -2.64 -4.18 5.51
C CYS A 37 -4.04 -4.18 6.13
N ALA A 38 -4.90 -3.26 5.69
CA ALA A 38 -6.27 -3.09 6.17
C ALA A 38 -7.23 -4.22 5.76
N ASN A 39 -6.94 -4.90 4.64
CA ASN A 39 -7.83 -5.91 4.09
C ASN A 39 -7.39 -7.36 4.36
N ALA A 40 -6.47 -7.61 5.29
CA ALA A 40 -6.00 -8.96 5.64
C ALA A 40 -6.41 -9.37 7.06
N PHE A 41 -7.03 -10.53 7.18
CA PHE A 41 -7.61 -11.05 8.41
C PHE A 41 -7.19 -12.50 8.66
N ARG A 42 -7.13 -12.89 9.92
CA ARG A 42 -7.00 -14.30 10.32
C ARG A 42 -8.35 -15.02 10.16
N PRO A 43 -8.37 -16.37 10.18
CA PRO A 43 -9.62 -17.13 10.03
C PRO A 43 -10.66 -16.84 11.12
N ASP A 44 -10.23 -16.37 12.30
CA ASP A 44 -11.09 -15.93 13.41
C ASP A 44 -11.69 -14.53 13.21
N GLY A 45 -11.37 -13.84 12.11
CA GLY A 45 -11.85 -12.50 11.80
C GLY A 45 -11.00 -11.36 12.39
N SER A 46 -9.96 -11.66 13.17
CA SER A 46 -9.06 -10.63 13.70
C SER A 46 -8.18 -10.02 12.59
N PRO A 47 -7.87 -8.72 12.63
CA PRO A 47 -6.90 -8.12 11.71
C PRO A 47 -5.53 -8.79 11.82
N ALA A 48 -4.95 -9.15 10.67
CA ALA A 48 -3.63 -9.78 10.64
C ALA A 48 -2.49 -8.77 10.80
N PHE A 49 -2.74 -7.52 10.39
CA PHE A 49 -1.80 -6.40 10.39
C PHE A 49 -2.49 -5.12 10.89
N PRO A 50 -1.72 -4.15 11.39
CA PRO A 50 -2.24 -2.78 11.51
C PRO A 50 -2.71 -2.29 10.14
N ALA A 51 -3.87 -1.63 10.11
CA ALA A 51 -4.41 -1.06 8.89
C ALA A 51 -3.69 0.24 8.48
N THR A 52 -3.18 0.97 9.47
CA THR A 52 -2.71 2.35 9.32
C THR A 52 -1.42 2.62 10.08
N LEU A 53 -0.78 3.72 9.70
CA LEU A 53 0.29 4.39 10.45
C LEU A 53 0.02 5.89 10.43
N GLU A 54 0.05 6.53 11.60
CA GLU A 54 -0.04 7.98 11.74
C GLU A 54 1.28 8.49 12.33
N PHE A 55 1.86 9.54 11.75
CA PHE A 55 3.08 10.17 12.24
C PHE A 55 3.14 11.64 11.84
N GLU A 56 4.00 12.41 12.51
CA GLU A 56 4.23 13.82 12.18
C GLU A 56 5.59 13.99 11.50
N ARG A 57 5.63 14.78 10.42
CA ARG A 57 6.88 15.16 9.77
C ARG A 57 6.79 16.56 9.19
N ALA A 58 7.81 17.38 9.45
CA ALA A 58 7.86 18.77 9.01
C ALA A 58 6.60 19.59 9.40
N GLY A 59 6.03 19.30 10.57
CA GLY A 59 4.81 19.96 11.08
C GLY A 59 3.50 19.48 10.42
N LEU A 60 3.53 18.43 9.60
CA LEU A 60 2.35 17.83 8.98
C LEU A 60 2.04 16.48 9.62
N ARG A 61 0.77 16.24 9.95
CA ARG A 61 0.26 14.93 10.36
C ARG A 61 0.01 14.10 9.11
N ILE A 62 0.71 12.98 8.99
CA ILE A 62 0.65 12.08 7.84
C ILE A 62 -0.05 10.80 8.28
N GLY A 63 -1.12 10.44 7.58
CA GLY A 63 -1.80 9.16 7.68
C GLY A 63 -1.44 8.26 6.51
N VAL A 64 -1.12 7.01 6.79
CA VAL A 64 -0.91 5.97 5.79
C VAL A 64 -1.94 4.87 6.01
N VAL A 65 -2.62 4.45 4.96
CA VAL A 65 -3.48 3.27 4.92
C VAL A 65 -2.96 2.32 3.84
N ALA A 66 -3.03 1.00 4.06
CA ALA A 66 -2.49 0.05 3.08
C ALA A 66 -3.40 -1.12 2.79
N ALA A 67 -3.32 -1.66 1.58
CA ALA A 67 -4.01 -2.90 1.20
C ALA A 67 -3.30 -3.60 0.04
N MET A 68 -3.65 -4.87 -0.16
CA MET A 68 -3.10 -5.71 -1.23
C MET A 68 -4.20 -6.48 -1.97
N VAL A 69 -3.86 -7.03 -3.13
CA VAL A 69 -4.75 -7.96 -3.84
C VAL A 69 -5.14 -9.18 -2.98
N PRO A 70 -6.41 -9.64 -3.02
CA PRO A 70 -6.80 -10.88 -2.36
C PRO A 70 -6.11 -12.10 -2.96
N MET A 71 -5.42 -12.89 -2.13
CA MET A 71 -4.74 -14.13 -2.57
C MET A 71 -5.61 -15.37 -2.51
N ALA A 72 -6.62 -15.35 -1.65
CA ALA A 72 -7.62 -16.39 -1.50
C ALA A 72 -9.01 -15.78 -1.63
N THR A 73 -9.64 -15.96 -2.79
CA THR A 73 -11.00 -15.49 -3.05
C THR A 73 -12.04 -16.49 -2.56
N GLU A 74 -13.28 -16.04 -2.39
CA GLU A 74 -14.37 -16.88 -1.89
C GLU A 74 -14.67 -18.10 -2.78
N ARG A 75 -14.37 -17.98 -4.07
CA ARG A 75 -14.62 -19.02 -5.08
C ARG A 75 -13.51 -20.09 -5.12
N MET A 76 -12.38 -19.88 -4.46
CA MET A 76 -11.27 -20.81 -4.49
C MET A 76 -11.52 -22.01 -3.57
N LYS A 77 -11.52 -23.22 -4.12
CA LYS A 77 -11.60 -24.47 -3.34
C LYS A 77 -10.50 -24.60 -2.28
N THR A 78 -9.34 -24.01 -2.56
CA THR A 78 -8.17 -24.00 -1.67
C THR A 78 -8.22 -22.90 -0.62
N ARG A 79 -9.28 -22.07 -0.55
CA ARG A 79 -9.39 -20.94 0.41
C ARG A 79 -9.12 -21.38 1.85
N ALA A 80 -9.63 -22.55 2.24
CA ALA A 80 -9.46 -23.09 3.59
C ALA A 80 -7.98 -23.34 3.96
N ALA A 81 -7.13 -23.63 2.98
CA ALA A 81 -5.71 -23.93 3.19
C ALA A 81 -4.84 -22.67 3.42
N TRP A 82 -5.40 -21.47 3.22
CA TRP A 82 -4.68 -20.23 3.49
C TRP A 82 -4.71 -19.87 4.97
N SER A 83 -3.60 -19.37 5.49
CA SER A 83 -3.49 -18.82 6.85
C SER A 83 -4.23 -17.50 7.03
N LEU A 84 -4.45 -16.76 5.95
CA LEU A 84 -5.12 -15.46 5.95
C LEU A 84 -6.32 -15.43 4.99
N ARG A 85 -7.19 -14.46 5.21
CA ARG A 85 -8.34 -14.11 4.38
C ARG A 85 -8.23 -12.64 3.99
N TRP A 86 -8.72 -12.31 2.80
CA TRP A 86 -8.69 -10.92 2.33
C TRP A 86 -10.08 -10.45 1.93
N THR A 87 -10.42 -9.23 2.36
CA THR A 87 -11.58 -8.50 1.85
C THR A 87 -11.21 -7.73 0.59
N ALA A 88 -12.21 -7.17 -0.11
CA ALA A 88 -11.97 -6.33 -1.26
C ALA A 88 -11.13 -5.10 -0.86
N PRO A 89 -10.04 -4.77 -1.57
CA PRO A 89 -9.09 -3.76 -1.12
C PRO A 89 -9.67 -2.34 -1.18
N ILE A 90 -10.35 -1.96 -2.25
CA ILE A 90 -10.88 -0.60 -2.41
C ILE A 90 -11.86 -0.23 -1.30
N PRO A 91 -12.90 -1.04 -0.98
CA PRO A 91 -13.79 -0.73 0.15
C PRO A 91 -13.07 -0.63 1.50
N ALA A 92 -12.07 -1.49 1.75
CA ALA A 92 -11.28 -1.45 2.98
C ALA A 92 -10.44 -0.17 3.08
N LEU A 93 -9.78 0.22 2.00
CA LEU A 93 -9.01 1.46 1.91
C LEU A 93 -9.91 2.69 2.10
N VAL A 94 -11.05 2.76 1.41
CA VAL A 94 -12.01 3.88 1.50
C VAL A 94 -12.53 4.06 2.93
N ALA A 95 -12.93 2.96 3.58
CA ALA A 95 -13.47 3.02 4.94
C ALA A 95 -12.45 3.61 5.93
N VAL A 96 -11.21 3.12 5.86
CA VAL A 96 -10.14 3.57 6.76
C VAL A 96 -9.64 4.96 6.40
N ALA A 97 -9.54 5.30 5.11
CA ALA A 97 -9.16 6.63 4.64
C ALA A 97 -10.12 7.71 5.18
N ARG A 98 -11.44 7.45 5.12
CA ARG A 98 -12.45 8.37 5.65
C ARG A 98 -12.36 8.56 7.16
N GLU A 99 -11.98 7.53 7.91
CA GLU A 99 -11.77 7.62 9.35
C GLU A 99 -10.50 8.41 9.72
N LEU A 100 -9.46 8.32 8.89
CA LEU A 100 -8.20 9.04 9.09
C LEU A 100 -8.29 10.51 8.68
N ARG A 101 -9.01 10.81 7.59
CA ARG A 101 -9.03 12.13 6.95
C ARG A 101 -9.20 13.32 7.91
N PRO A 102 -10.09 13.29 8.93
CA PRO A 102 -10.28 14.43 9.83
C PRO A 102 -9.08 14.73 10.75
N ARG A 103 -8.14 13.78 10.89
CA ARG A 103 -7.04 13.83 11.87
C ARG A 103 -5.68 14.09 11.24
N VAL A 104 -5.59 14.04 9.90
CA VAL A 104 -4.33 14.14 9.16
C VAL A 104 -4.37 15.28 8.16
N ASP A 105 -3.19 15.85 7.89
CA ASP A 105 -2.99 16.88 6.88
C ASP A 105 -2.68 16.23 5.52
N VAL A 106 -2.02 15.07 5.54
CA VAL A 106 -1.70 14.27 4.35
C VAL A 106 -2.19 12.83 4.52
N LEU A 107 -2.89 12.30 3.52
CA LEU A 107 -3.40 10.93 3.53
C LEU A 107 -2.88 10.13 2.32
N ILE A 108 -2.13 9.07 2.62
CA ILE A 108 -1.46 8.21 1.64
C ILE A 108 -2.10 6.82 1.66
N ALA A 109 -2.49 6.32 0.49
CA ALA A 109 -2.74 4.90 0.29
C ALA A 109 -1.47 4.21 -0.24
N LEU A 110 -0.96 3.23 0.51
CA LEU A 110 0.14 2.36 0.10
C LEU A 110 -0.43 1.03 -0.40
N THR A 111 -0.40 0.81 -1.71
CA THR A 111 -1.19 -0.26 -2.33
C THR A 111 -0.33 -1.29 -3.06
N HIS A 112 -0.80 -2.54 -3.07
CA HIS A 112 -0.33 -3.57 -3.98
C HIS A 112 -1.52 -4.18 -4.73
N ILE A 113 -2.25 -3.33 -5.46
CA ILE A 113 -3.51 -3.69 -6.16
C ILE A 113 -3.45 -3.48 -7.69
N GLY A 114 -2.42 -2.79 -8.18
CA GLY A 114 -2.18 -2.55 -9.61
C GLY A 114 -2.81 -1.25 -10.10
N LEU A 115 -2.19 -0.65 -11.12
CA LEU A 115 -2.53 0.72 -11.56
C LEU A 115 -4.02 0.93 -11.88
N ARG A 116 -4.68 -0.02 -12.55
CA ARG A 116 -6.12 0.12 -12.85
C ARG A 116 -7.00 0.17 -11.59
N GLN A 117 -6.62 -0.57 -10.55
CA GLN A 117 -7.33 -0.54 -9.28
C GLN A 117 -6.95 0.69 -8.46
N ASP A 118 -5.72 1.20 -8.59
CA ASP A 118 -5.30 2.48 -8.02
C ASP A 118 -6.10 3.65 -8.63
N GLU A 119 -6.31 3.65 -9.95
CA GLU A 119 -7.17 4.64 -10.63
C GLU A 119 -8.62 4.57 -10.16
N ALA A 120 -9.16 3.35 -10.00
CA ALA A 120 -10.50 3.16 -9.45
C ALA A 120 -10.60 3.58 -7.97
N LEU A 121 -9.54 3.39 -7.19
CA LEU A 121 -9.46 3.86 -5.80
C LEU A 121 -9.46 5.38 -5.73
N ALA A 122 -8.67 6.05 -6.57
CA ALA A 122 -8.64 7.51 -6.66
C ALA A 122 -10.05 8.09 -6.92
N GLN A 123 -10.78 7.49 -7.86
CA GLN A 123 -12.17 7.88 -8.16
C GLN A 123 -13.12 7.62 -6.99
N ALA A 124 -12.94 6.51 -6.25
CA ALA A 124 -13.81 6.13 -5.14
C ALA A 124 -13.50 6.85 -3.82
N CYS A 125 -12.30 7.40 -3.67
CA CYS A 125 -11.78 7.99 -2.44
C CYS A 125 -11.03 9.31 -2.69
N PRO A 126 -11.73 10.39 -3.03
CA PRO A 126 -11.13 11.72 -3.23
C PRO A 126 -10.54 12.33 -1.93
N GLU A 127 -10.72 11.67 -0.77
CA GLU A 127 -10.10 12.05 0.50
C GLU A 127 -8.58 11.76 0.56
N LEU A 128 -8.09 10.90 -0.34
CA LEU A 128 -6.66 10.57 -0.47
C LEU A 128 -5.92 11.72 -1.17
N ASP A 129 -4.71 12.03 -0.71
CA ASP A 129 -3.80 12.91 -1.44
C ASP A 129 -2.91 12.10 -2.41
N PHE A 130 -2.50 10.90 -1.98
CA PHE A 130 -1.55 10.06 -2.69
C PHE A 130 -1.94 8.59 -2.73
N ILE A 131 -1.62 7.93 -3.83
CA ILE A 131 -1.56 6.48 -3.97
C ILE A 131 -0.13 6.10 -4.40
N LEU A 132 0.59 5.42 -3.52
CA LEU A 132 1.89 4.82 -3.79
C LEU A 132 1.68 3.33 -4.07
N GLY A 133 1.66 2.97 -5.36
CA GLY A 133 1.17 1.67 -5.82
C GLY A 133 2.24 0.69 -6.29
N GLY A 134 1.83 -0.58 -6.37
CA GLY A 134 2.62 -1.70 -6.85
C GLY A 134 1.80 -2.72 -7.65
N HIS A 135 2.22 -3.99 -7.62
CA HIS A 135 1.59 -5.15 -8.28
C HIS A 135 1.69 -5.23 -9.82
N SER A 136 1.30 -4.19 -10.57
CA SER A 136 1.25 -4.26 -12.04
C SER A 136 2.61 -4.13 -12.74
N HIS A 137 3.67 -3.85 -11.97
CA HIS A 137 5.01 -3.53 -12.47
C HIS A 137 5.03 -2.35 -13.45
N THR A 138 4.01 -1.49 -13.39
CA THR A 138 3.91 -0.33 -14.26
C THR A 138 4.96 0.70 -13.86
N VAL A 139 5.68 1.21 -14.85
CA VAL A 139 6.62 2.31 -14.67
C VAL A 139 5.86 3.59 -14.98
N LEU A 140 5.70 4.44 -13.97
CA LEU A 140 5.18 5.80 -14.15
C LEU A 140 6.34 6.77 -13.96
N PRO A 141 6.98 7.25 -15.05
CA PRO A 141 8.13 8.16 -14.95
C PRO A 141 7.82 9.41 -14.13
N GLU A 142 6.59 9.91 -14.26
CA GLU A 142 6.00 11.03 -13.52
C GLU A 142 4.70 10.56 -12.86
N PRO A 143 4.27 11.18 -11.75
CA PRO A 143 3.03 10.79 -11.09
C PRO A 143 1.82 11.14 -11.97
N LYS A 144 0.78 10.31 -11.89
CA LYS A 144 -0.48 10.49 -12.61
C LYS A 144 -1.54 11.07 -11.68
N GLU A 145 -2.26 12.11 -12.10
CA GLU A 145 -3.42 12.62 -11.36
C GLU A 145 -4.72 11.95 -11.82
N VAL A 146 -5.58 11.57 -10.87
CA VAL A 146 -6.95 11.11 -11.12
C VAL A 146 -7.85 11.72 -10.05
N GLU A 147 -8.81 12.56 -10.46
CA GLU A 147 -9.78 13.20 -9.55
C GLU A 147 -9.13 13.91 -8.34
N GLY A 148 -7.99 14.58 -8.55
CA GLY A 148 -7.25 15.28 -7.48
C GLY A 148 -6.32 14.39 -6.64
N VAL A 149 -6.30 13.07 -6.87
CA VAL A 149 -5.42 12.12 -6.18
C VAL A 149 -4.21 11.79 -7.05
N TRP A 150 -3.00 11.87 -6.48
CA TRP A 150 -1.76 11.58 -7.19
C TRP A 150 -1.33 10.12 -7.06
N ILE A 151 -1.08 9.45 -8.18
CA ILE A 151 -0.70 8.05 -8.27
C ILE A 151 0.75 7.92 -8.73
N ALA A 152 1.57 7.16 -8.01
CA ALA A 152 2.95 6.86 -8.37
C ALA A 152 3.22 5.36 -8.31
N GLN A 153 3.99 4.83 -9.28
CA GLN A 153 4.47 3.45 -9.30
C GLN A 153 5.91 3.36 -9.84
N GLY A 154 6.75 2.59 -9.15
CA GLY A 154 8.19 2.45 -9.44
C GLY A 154 8.59 1.26 -10.32
N GLY A 155 7.63 0.57 -10.95
CA GLY A 155 7.90 -0.64 -11.73
C GLY A 155 8.25 -1.85 -10.86
N SER A 156 9.41 -2.47 -11.12
CA SER A 156 9.82 -3.72 -10.48
C SER A 156 11.34 -3.86 -10.39
N HIS A 157 11.79 -4.79 -9.54
CA HIS A 157 13.19 -5.18 -9.33
C HIS A 157 14.09 -4.08 -8.76
N GLY A 158 13.52 -3.08 -8.08
CA GLY A 158 14.32 -2.00 -7.48
C GLY A 158 15.10 -1.17 -8.50
N ARG A 159 14.67 -1.15 -9.78
CA ARG A 159 15.34 -0.38 -10.83
C ARG A 159 15.18 1.13 -10.65
N TYR A 160 14.16 1.56 -9.91
CA TYR A 160 13.83 2.96 -9.72
C TYR A 160 13.51 3.27 -8.26
N ALA A 161 13.80 4.50 -7.85
CA ALA A 161 13.26 5.15 -6.66
C ALA A 161 12.43 6.37 -7.08
N GLY A 162 11.21 6.48 -6.59
CA GLY A 162 10.40 7.69 -6.77
C GLY A 162 10.83 8.78 -5.79
N VAL A 163 11.11 9.97 -6.31
CA VAL A 163 11.42 11.15 -5.50
C VAL A 163 10.48 12.27 -5.91
N TYR A 164 9.64 12.69 -4.97
CA TYR A 164 8.58 13.65 -5.23
C TYR A 164 8.59 14.79 -4.22
N ALA A 165 8.16 15.97 -4.67
CA ALA A 165 7.94 17.15 -3.87
C ALA A 165 6.46 17.56 -4.00
N TRP A 166 5.84 17.91 -2.88
CA TRP A 166 4.45 18.33 -2.83
C TRP A 166 4.32 19.71 -2.19
N ASP A 167 3.53 20.59 -2.81
CA ASP A 167 3.30 21.96 -2.35
C ASP A 167 1.91 22.17 -1.72
N GLY A 168 1.18 21.08 -1.45
CA GLY A 168 -0.20 21.10 -0.99
C GLY A 168 -1.24 21.06 -2.10
N ARG A 169 -0.83 21.12 -3.37
CA ARG A 169 -1.73 21.03 -4.54
C ARG A 169 -1.18 20.12 -5.63
N ARG A 170 0.09 20.28 -5.99
CA ARG A 170 0.74 19.55 -7.08
C ARG A 170 1.83 18.65 -6.56
N LEU A 171 1.92 17.45 -7.12
CA LEU A 171 3.04 16.55 -6.93
C LEU A 171 4.00 16.66 -8.12
N GLN A 172 5.24 17.04 -7.84
CA GLN A 172 6.30 17.17 -8.84
C GLN A 172 7.41 16.17 -8.56
N GLY A 173 8.20 15.84 -9.58
CA GLY A 173 9.28 14.87 -9.50
C GLY A 173 8.97 13.62 -10.30
N GLY A 174 9.62 12.51 -9.97
CA GLY A 174 9.56 11.33 -10.79
C GLY A 174 10.53 10.24 -10.38
N LEU A 175 10.61 9.22 -11.22
CA LEU A 175 11.50 8.08 -11.00
C LEU A 175 12.96 8.43 -11.27
N ARG A 176 13.83 8.02 -10.35
CA ARG A 176 15.28 8.02 -10.49
C ARG A 176 15.76 6.59 -10.69
N SER A 177 16.54 6.34 -11.74
CA SER A 177 17.17 5.03 -11.95
C SER A 177 18.18 4.77 -10.83
N LEU A 178 18.16 3.57 -10.25
CA LEU A 178 19.10 3.16 -9.21
C LEU A 178 20.35 2.47 -9.77
N GLY A 179 20.47 2.36 -11.10
CA GLY A 179 21.56 1.63 -11.75
C GLY A 179 21.41 0.11 -11.60
N ALA A 180 22.12 -0.63 -12.44
CA ALA A 180 22.28 -2.08 -12.34
C ALA A 180 23.69 -2.39 -11.85
#